data_AF-A0A6I2R216-F1
#
_entry.id   AF-A0A6I2R216-F1
#
_cell.length_a   1.000
_cell.length_b   1.000
_cell.length_c   1.000
_cell.angle_alpha   90.00
_cell.angle_beta   90.00
_cell.angle_gamma   90.00
#
_symmetry.space_group_name_H-M   'P 1'
#
loop_
_entity.id
_entity.type
_entity.pdbx_description
1 polymer ?
#
loop_
_entity_poly.entity_id
_entity_poly.type
_entity_poly.pdbx_seq_one_letter_code
_entity_poly.pdbx_strand_id
1 'polypeptide(L)' 'MNQLELEYARKRKNKTKADMAAAIGKSVGSYAKKERGDVKFSDEEKVIIARELDLTSEQVNAIFFDSCLP' A
#
# COMPACT_ATOMS: atom_id res chain seq x y z
N MET A 1 6.70 -1.64 -7.85
CA MET A 1 6.02 -1.02 -6.69
C MET A 1 7.01 -0.15 -5.96
N ASN A 2 6.68 1.12 -5.80
CA ASN A 2 7.50 2.10 -5.09
C ASN A 2 7.23 2.05 -3.58
N GLN A 3 8.16 1.44 -2.84
CA GLN A 3 8.07 1.20 -1.39
C GLN A 3 8.15 2.49 -0.58
N LEU A 4 9.00 3.43 -1.01
CA LEU A 4 9.20 4.71 -0.34
C LEU A 4 7.94 5.57 -0.41
N GLU A 5 7.33 5.65 -1.60
CA GLU A 5 6.08 6.40 -1.79
C GLU A 5 4.94 5.81 -0.96
N LEU A 6 4.83 4.47 -0.89
CA LEU A 6 3.85 3.81 -0.04
C LEU A 6 4.08 4.13 1.45
N GLU A 7 5.32 4.08 1.91
CA GLU A 7 5.67 4.42 3.29
C GLU A 7 5.36 5.89 3.62
N TYR A 8 5.71 6.82 2.72
CA TYR A 8 5.39 8.24 2.88
C TYR A 8 3.89 8.48 2.90
N ALA A 9 3.13 7.88 1.98
CA ALA A 9 1.68 7.99 1.97
C ALA A 9 1.06 7.49 3.28
N ARG A 10 1.51 6.34 3.77
CA ARG A 10 1.07 5.80 5.07
C ARG A 10 1.37 6.76 6.23
N LYS A 11 2.59 7.29 6.28
CA LYS A 11 3.01 8.24 7.33
C LYS A 11 2.22 9.56 7.25
N ARG A 12 1.91 10.07 6.05
CA ARG A 12 1.09 11.28 5.86
C ARG A 12 -0.33 11.14 6.43
N LYS A 13 -0.88 9.94 6.44
CA LYS A 13 -2.18 9.63 7.05
C LYS A 13 -2.09 9.19 8.52
N ASN A 14 -0.91 9.27 9.14
CA ASN A 14 -0.63 8.80 10.51
C ASN A 14 -1.01 7.33 10.76
N LYS A 15 -0.97 6.50 9.72
CA LYS A 15 -1.31 5.07 9.82
C LYS A 15 -0.08 4.26 10.20
N THR A 16 -0.24 3.33 11.12
CA THR A 16 0.80 2.35 11.46
C THR A 16 0.73 1.15 10.51
N LYS A 17 1.77 0.31 10.51
CA LYS A 17 1.71 -0.96 9.77
C LYS A 17 0.63 -1.90 10.32
N ALA A 18 0.29 -1.76 11.60
CA ALA A 18 -0.78 -2.54 12.22
C ALA A 18 -2.16 -2.11 11.71
N ASP A 19 -2.40 -0.80 11.57
CA ASP A 19 -3.65 -0.28 11.02
C ASP A 19 -3.87 -0.77 9.59
N MET A 20 -2.82 -0.70 8.76
CA MET A 20 -2.89 -1.15 7.38
C MET A 20 -3.08 -2.67 7.29
N ALA A 21 -2.38 -3.44 8.14
CA ALA A 21 -2.56 -4.88 8.20
C ALA A 21 -3.99 -5.27 8.59
N ALA A 22 -4.56 -4.58 9.58
CA ALA A 22 -5.95 -4.77 9.98
C ALA A 22 -6.92 -4.44 8.84
N ALA A 23 -6.69 -3.35 8.10
CA ALA A 23 -7.52 -2.95 6.96
C ALA A 23 -7.61 -4.04 5.87
N ILE A 24 -6.51 -4.74 5.60
CA ILE A 24 -6.47 -5.83 4.61
C ILE A 24 -6.69 -7.23 5.21
N GLY A 25 -7.03 -7.34 6.50
CA GLY A 25 -7.26 -8.62 7.18
C GLY A 25 -6.02 -9.52 7.24
N LYS A 26 -4.83 -8.93 7.40
CA LYS A 26 -3.54 -9.65 7.49
C LYS A 26 -2.82 -9.38 8.80
N SER A 27 -1.78 -10.18 9.08
CA SER A 27 -0.86 -9.90 10.18
C SER A 27 0.08 -8.74 9.84
N VAL A 28 0.58 -8.06 10.86
CA VAL A 28 1.56 -6.96 10.71
C VAL A 28 2.79 -7.40 9.92
N GLY A 29 3.30 -8.61 10.17
CA GLY A 29 4.42 -9.18 9.44
C GLY A 29 4.12 -9.44 7.96
N SER A 30 2.88 -9.83 7.63
CA SER A 30 2.46 -10.02 6.25
C SER A 30 2.38 -8.67 5.51
N TYR A 31 1.78 -7.66 6.12
CA TYR A 31 1.78 -6.29 5.56
C TYR A 31 3.20 -5.75 5.40
N ALA A 32 4.06 -5.92 6.41
CA ALA A 32 5.44 -5.42 6.36
C ALA A 32 6.25 -6.04 5.21
N LYS A 33 6.10 -7.35 4.95
CA LYS A 33 6.70 -8.01 3.77
C LYS A 33 6.17 -7.41 2.46
N LYS A 34 4.87 -7.13 2.40
CA LYS A 34 4.27 -6.51 1.22
C LYS A 34 4.75 -5.09 0.98
N GLU A 35 4.78 -4.25 2.02
CA GLU A 35 5.27 -2.87 1.96
C GLU A 35 6.75 -2.80 1.56
N ARG A 36 7.59 -3.76 2.00
CA ARG A 36 8.98 -3.92 1.55
C ARG A 36 9.13 -4.53 0.15
N GLY A 37 8.03 -4.86 -0.53
CA GLY A 37 8.06 -5.46 -1.87
C GLY A 37 8.48 -6.93 -1.93
N ASP A 38 8.70 -7.61 -0.79
CA ASP A 38 9.01 -9.05 -0.74
C ASP A 38 7.84 -9.90 -1.27
N VAL A 39 6.62 -9.39 -1.09
CA VAL A 39 5.37 -10.04 -1.48
C VAL A 39 4.48 -9.02 -2.18
N LYS A 40 3.86 -9.40 -3.30
CA LYS A 40 2.94 -8.49 -4.00
C LYS A 40 1.62 -8.31 -3.24
N PHE A 41 1.04 -7.11 -3.32
CA PHE A 41 -0.35 -6.90 -2.97
C PHE A 41 -1.26 -7.50 -4.04
N SER A 42 -2.37 -8.14 -3.63
CA SER A 42 -3.46 -8.49 -4.55
C SER A 42 -4.19 -7.22 -4.99
N ASP A 43 -4.99 -7.28 -6.05
CA ASP A 43 -5.70 -6.10 -6.55
C ASP A 43 -6.76 -5.62 -5.54
N GLU A 44 -7.42 -6.54 -4.84
CA GLU A 44 -8.33 -6.21 -3.73
C GLU A 44 -7.60 -5.47 -2.60
N GLU A 45 -6.41 -5.94 -2.21
CA GLU A 45 -5.60 -5.28 -1.18
C GLU A 45 -5.15 -3.88 -1.64
N LYS A 46 -4.78 -3.71 -2.91
CA LYS A 46 -4.41 -2.40 -3.47
C LYS A 46 -5.59 -1.42 -3.40
N VAL A 47 -6.81 -1.85 -3.72
CA VAL A 47 -8.01 -1.02 -3.63
C VAL A 47 -8.28 -0.60 -2.18
N ILE A 48 -8.16 -1.52 -1.23
CA ILE A 48 -8.33 -1.21 0.20
C ILE A 48 -7.27 -0.21 0.66
N ILE A 49 -6.00 -0.42 0.34
CA ILE A 49 -4.90 0.48 0.73
C ILE A 49 -5.08 1.86 0.10
N ALA A 50 -5.48 1.92 -1.18
CA ALA A 50 -5.74 3.18 -1.86
C ALA A 50 -6.85 3.97 -1.19
N ARG A 51 -7.92 3.31 -0.74
CA ARG A 51 -9.01 3.96 0.02
C ARG A 51 -8.55 4.39 1.40
N GLU A 52 -7.85 3.53 2.13
CA GLU A 52 -7.42 3.79 3.51
C GLU A 52 -6.39 4.91 3.59
N LEU A 53 -5.54 5.03 2.57
CA LEU A 53 -4.56 6.09 2.43
C LEU A 53 -5.06 7.27 1.59
N ASP A 54 -6.30 7.22 1.11
CA ASP A 54 -6.94 8.26 0.29
C ASP A 54 -6.00 8.73 -0.84
N LEU A 55 -5.52 7.75 -1.60
CA LEU A 55 -4.61 7.93 -2.72
C LEU A 55 -5.37 8.36 -3.97
N THR A 56 -4.79 9.30 -4.71
CA THR A 56 -5.27 9.62 -6.06
C THR A 56 -4.94 8.51 -7.05
N SER A 57 -5.63 8.46 -8.20
CA SER A 57 -5.33 7.50 -9.26
C SER A 57 -3.87 7.58 -9.74
N GLU A 58 -3.29 8.78 -9.78
CA GLU A 58 -1.88 9.00 -10.11
C GLU A 58 -0.95 8.39 -9.06
N GLN A 59 -1.25 8.58 -7.77
CA GLN A 59 -0.48 7.98 -6.68
C GLN A 59 -0.59 6.46 -6.67
N VAL A 60 -1.78 5.91 -6.95
CA VAL A 60 -1.97 4.46 -7.10
C VAL A 60 -1.10 3.91 -8.22
N ASN A 61 -1.07 4.58 -9.38
CA ASN A 61 -0.23 4.19 -10.51
C ASN A 61 1.27 4.25 -10.15
N ALA A 62 1.72 5.37 -9.59
CA ALA A 62 3.10 5.58 -9.20
C ALA A 62 3.58 4.58 -8.12
N ILE A 63 2.71 4.26 -7.16
CA ILE A 63 3.04 3.34 -6.06
C ILE A 63 2.98 1.88 -6.53
N PHE A 64 1.88 1.44 -7.13
CA PHE A 64 1.65 0.01 -7.35
C PHE A 64 2.04 -0.49 -8.73
N PHE A 65 2.11 0.39 -9.74
CA PHE A 65 2.28 0.02 -11.14
C PHE A 65 3.50 0.69 -11.79
N ASP A 66 4.33 1.41 -11.02
CA ASP A 66 5.54 2.10 -11.48
C ASP A 66 5.28 3.01 -12.71
N SER A 67 4.11 3.64 -12.76
CA SER A 67 3.62 4.45 -13.90
C SER A 67 3.37 3.67 -15.21
N CYS A 68 3.50 2.34 -15.20
CA CYS A 68 3.18 1.44 -16.31
C CYS A 68 1.86 0.71 -16.04
N LEU A 69 0.76 1.45 -15.94
CA LEU A 69 -0.55 0.83 -16.11
C LEU A 69 -0.59 0.15 -17.49
N PRO A 70 -0.88 -1.16 -17.59
CA PRO A 70 -1.11 -1.82 -18.87
C PRO A 70 -2.36 -1.30 -19.57
#